data_AF-A0A4S8HWL3-F1
#
_entry.id   AF-A0A4S8HWL3-F1
#
_cell.length_a   1.000
_cell.length_b   1.000
_cell.length_c   1.000
_cell.angle_alpha   90.00
_cell.angle_beta   90.00
_cell.angle_gamma   90.00
#
_symmetry.space_group_name_H-M   'P 1'
#
loop_
_entity.id
_entity.type
_entity.pdbx_description
1 polymer ?
#
loop_
_entity_poly.entity_id
_entity_poly.type
_entity_poly.pdbx_seq_one_letter_code
_entity_poly.pdbx_strand_id
1 'polypeptide(L)'
;MKEIKFYKVNDPFGFFSNFSAHPIYLDSERWNTVEHYFQANKFESIEIRERIKSIGSPMQAAIEGRDSKNIIRSDWDAIKEQVMYNALRCKFLQHPKLLKELLLTEDSLIIEHTENDNYWGDGGDGTGKNRLGVLLMNVRSEIRKHIDDPSMILPPWIAFPTIDQLDMFWRMGLGEDYFMQWVQYLLSTDQKKYREKFPEPQEWEGVYDE
;
A
#
# COMPACT_ATOMS: atom_id res chain seq x y z
N MET A 1 18.96 17.38 -5.35
CA MET A 1 18.03 16.35 -4.83
C MET A 1 18.15 15.14 -5.74
N LYS A 2 18.26 13.92 -5.21
CA LYS A 2 18.39 12.71 -6.04
C LYS A 2 17.03 12.35 -6.63
N GLU A 3 17.01 11.89 -7.88
CA GLU A 3 15.77 11.41 -8.54
C GLU A 3 15.77 9.88 -8.61
N ILE A 4 14.61 9.29 -8.34
CA ILE A 4 14.32 7.87 -8.52
C ILE A 4 13.15 7.79 -9.51
N LYS A 5 13.46 7.31 -10.72
CA LYS A 5 12.46 7.10 -11.78
C LYS A 5 12.07 5.62 -11.81
N PHE A 6 10.77 5.35 -11.87
CA PHE A 6 10.25 4.00 -11.98
C PHE A 6 9.11 3.96 -13.01
N TYR A 7 8.88 2.80 -13.62
CA TYR A 7 7.73 2.60 -14.50
C TYR A 7 7.27 1.14 -14.50
N LYS A 8 8.13 0.22 -14.97
CA LYS A 8 7.76 -1.20 -15.08
C LYS A 8 7.98 -1.92 -13.76
N VAL A 9 7.12 -2.89 -13.49
CA VAL A 9 7.17 -3.73 -12.27
C VAL A 9 8.46 -4.54 -12.14
N ASN A 10 9.13 -4.87 -13.25
CA ASN A 10 10.35 -5.66 -13.27
C ASN A 10 11.64 -4.83 -13.29
N ASP A 11 11.53 -3.50 -13.35
CA ASP A 11 12.67 -2.59 -13.30
C ASP A 11 13.09 -2.35 -11.83
N PRO A 12 14.31 -1.81 -11.58
CA PRO A 12 14.64 -1.25 -10.28
C PRO A 12 13.55 -0.29 -9.81
N PHE A 13 13.16 -0.39 -8.54
CA PHE A 13 12.06 0.39 -7.97
C PHE A 13 10.66 0.10 -8.55
N GLY A 14 10.50 -0.98 -9.32
CA GLY A 14 9.19 -1.42 -9.85
C GLY A 14 8.15 -1.72 -8.77
N PHE A 15 8.58 -1.93 -7.52
CA PHE A 15 7.70 -2.02 -6.36
C PHE A 15 6.99 -0.70 -6.02
N PHE A 16 7.36 0.46 -6.59
CA PHE A 16 6.55 1.68 -6.49
C PHE A 16 5.31 1.65 -7.39
N SER A 17 5.32 0.85 -8.45
CA SER A 17 4.18 0.74 -9.36
C SER A 17 2.94 0.18 -8.65
N ASN A 18 1.76 0.72 -8.97
CA ASN A 18 0.48 0.21 -8.49
C ASN A 18 0.13 -1.17 -9.06
N PHE A 19 0.85 -1.60 -10.09
CA PHE A 19 0.73 -2.90 -10.74
C PHE A 19 1.60 -3.97 -10.09
N SER A 20 2.48 -3.61 -9.14
CA SER A 20 3.32 -4.58 -8.45
C SER A 20 2.46 -5.59 -7.70
N ALA A 21 2.81 -6.88 -7.79
CA ALA A 21 2.08 -7.99 -7.18
C ALA A 21 2.27 -8.08 -5.64
N HIS A 22 1.87 -7.02 -4.94
CA HIS A 22 1.87 -6.93 -3.49
C HIS A 22 0.42 -6.77 -3.04
N PRO A 23 -0.22 -7.85 -2.57
CA PRO A 23 -1.61 -7.78 -2.16
C PRO A 23 -1.77 -6.87 -0.94
N ILE A 24 -2.88 -6.16 -0.88
CA ILE A 24 -3.22 -5.29 0.25
C ILE A 24 -4.53 -5.74 0.88
N TYR A 25 -4.66 -5.50 2.18
CA TYR A 25 -5.91 -5.64 2.90
C TYR A 25 -6.41 -4.25 3.27
N LEU A 26 -7.55 -3.86 2.72
CA LEU A 26 -8.13 -2.52 2.90
C LEU A 26 -9.65 -2.62 2.78
N ASP A 27 -10.35 -1.90 3.66
CA ASP A 27 -11.81 -1.93 3.79
C ASP A 27 -12.35 -3.34 4.02
N SER A 28 -11.68 -4.09 4.91
CA SER A 28 -11.99 -5.48 5.25
C SER A 28 -11.94 -6.46 4.08
N GLU A 29 -11.24 -6.11 3.00
CA GLU A 29 -11.13 -6.91 1.80
C GLU A 29 -9.68 -7.06 1.34
N ARG A 30 -9.34 -8.23 0.79
CA ARG A 30 -8.06 -8.48 0.13
C ARG A 30 -8.12 -8.06 -1.34
N TRP A 31 -7.12 -7.29 -1.78
CA TRP A 31 -6.93 -6.84 -3.16
C TRP A 31 -5.60 -7.35 -3.70
N ASN A 32 -5.58 -7.83 -4.94
CA ASN A 32 -4.37 -8.39 -5.56
C ASN A 32 -3.26 -7.34 -5.74
N THR A 33 -3.63 -6.11 -6.07
CA THR A 33 -2.73 -4.96 -6.19
C THR A 33 -3.46 -3.67 -5.83
N VAL A 34 -2.71 -2.58 -5.66
CA VAL A 34 -3.26 -1.21 -5.53
C VAL A 34 -4.14 -0.86 -6.74
N GLU A 35 -3.75 -1.27 -7.95
CA GLU A 35 -4.54 -1.04 -9.16
C GLU A 35 -5.95 -1.66 -9.07
N HIS A 36 -6.10 -2.88 -8.54
CA HIS A 36 -7.41 -3.51 -8.41
C HIS A 36 -8.32 -2.70 -7.47
N TYR A 37 -7.81 -2.31 -6.31
CA TYR A 37 -8.56 -1.48 -5.35
C TYR A 37 -8.95 -0.14 -5.97
N PHE A 38 -8.00 0.54 -6.62
CA PHE A 38 -8.21 1.84 -7.23
C PHE A 38 -9.27 1.80 -8.35
N GLN A 39 -9.20 0.80 -9.22
CA GLN A 39 -10.15 0.64 -10.32
C GLN A 39 -11.54 0.26 -9.81
N ALA A 40 -11.65 -0.62 -8.83
CA ALA A 40 -12.93 -0.99 -8.23
C ALA A 40 -13.62 0.21 -7.57
N ASN A 41 -12.86 1.06 -6.86
CA ASN A 41 -13.41 2.22 -6.14
C ASN A 41 -13.98 3.34 -7.03
N LYS A 42 -13.79 3.26 -8.36
CA LYS A 42 -14.49 4.12 -9.31
C LYS A 42 -15.99 3.90 -9.35
N PHE A 43 -16.47 2.74 -8.90
CA PHE A 43 -17.84 2.30 -9.12
C PHE A 43 -18.55 2.08 -7.79
N GLU A 44 -19.80 2.55 -7.70
CA GLU A 44 -20.71 2.20 -6.60
C GLU A 44 -21.34 0.80 -6.81
N SER A 45 -21.34 0.31 -8.06
CA SER A 45 -21.85 -1.01 -8.42
C SER A 45 -20.99 -2.12 -7.81
N ILE A 46 -21.59 -2.90 -6.91
CA ILE A 46 -20.98 -4.08 -6.30
C ILE A 46 -20.57 -5.10 -7.37
N GLU A 47 -21.38 -5.28 -8.42
CA GLU A 47 -21.08 -6.25 -9.48
C GLU A 47 -19.78 -5.90 -10.22
N ILE A 48 -19.58 -4.62 -10.56
CA ILE A 48 -18.37 -4.17 -11.25
C ILE A 48 -17.16 -4.28 -10.33
N ARG A 49 -17.32 -3.91 -9.05
CA ARG A 49 -16.27 -4.04 -8.02
C ARG A 49 -15.79 -5.48 -7.87
N GLU A 50 -16.71 -6.42 -7.69
CA GLU A 50 -16.38 -7.85 -7.56
C GLU A 50 -15.76 -8.41 -8.83
N ARG A 51 -16.25 -7.99 -10.01
CA ARG A 51 -15.66 -8.36 -11.29
C ARG A 51 -14.20 -7.93 -11.36
N ILE A 52 -13.91 -6.65 -11.10
CA ILE A 52 -12.54 -6.10 -11.10
C ILE A 52 -11.67 -6.85 -10.09
N LYS A 53 -12.18 -7.10 -8.87
CA LYS A 53 -11.46 -7.82 -7.81
C LYS A 53 -11.08 -9.25 -8.21
N SER A 54 -11.94 -9.92 -8.97
CA SER A 54 -11.71 -11.30 -9.43
C SER A 54 -10.71 -11.44 -10.59
N ILE A 55 -10.35 -10.34 -11.26
CA ILE A 55 -9.38 -10.34 -12.34
C ILE A 55 -7.98 -10.68 -11.77
N GLY A 56 -7.25 -11.54 -12.47
CA GLY A 56 -5.90 -11.96 -12.05
C GLY A 56 -4.79 -10.96 -12.41
N SER A 57 -4.97 -10.17 -13.46
CA SER A 57 -3.96 -9.24 -13.98
C SER A 57 -4.31 -7.78 -13.69
N PRO A 58 -3.39 -6.98 -13.10
CA PRO A 58 -3.64 -5.55 -12.88
C PRO A 58 -3.88 -4.79 -14.18
N MET A 59 -3.29 -5.25 -15.30
CA MET A 59 -3.55 -4.66 -16.62
C MET A 59 -5.01 -4.88 -17.05
N GLN A 60 -5.55 -6.09 -16.84
CA GLN A 60 -6.94 -6.38 -17.18
C GLN A 60 -7.91 -5.64 -16.24
N ALA A 61 -7.56 -5.49 -14.96
CA ALA A 61 -8.33 -4.68 -14.01
C ALA A 61 -8.37 -3.20 -14.43
N ALA A 62 -7.24 -2.67 -14.93
CA ALA A 62 -7.18 -1.32 -15.49
C ALA A 62 -8.02 -1.16 -16.76
N ILE A 63 -8.07 -2.18 -17.62
CA ILE A 63 -8.92 -2.19 -18.82
C ILE A 63 -10.41 -2.16 -18.40
N GLU A 64 -10.83 -3.05 -17.52
CA GLU A 64 -12.23 -3.12 -17.04
C GLU A 64 -12.64 -1.81 -16.35
N GLY A 65 -11.79 -1.25 -15.49
CA GLY A 65 -12.06 0.01 -14.79
C GLY A 65 -11.96 1.27 -15.65
N ARG A 66 -11.58 1.13 -16.93
CA ARG A 66 -11.60 2.20 -17.94
C ARG A 66 -12.67 1.97 -19.02
N ASP A 67 -13.46 0.90 -18.93
CA ASP A 67 -14.57 0.68 -19.87
C ASP A 67 -15.61 1.81 -19.70
N SER A 68 -15.80 2.59 -20.77
CA SER A 68 -16.74 3.70 -20.83
C SER A 68 -18.21 3.29 -20.65
N LYS A 69 -18.53 1.99 -20.74
CA LYS A 69 -19.88 1.47 -20.48
C LYS A 69 -20.23 1.48 -18.99
N ASN A 70 -19.22 1.50 -18.12
CA ASN A 70 -19.41 1.48 -16.68
C ASN A 70 -19.61 2.91 -16.14
N ILE A 71 -20.62 3.11 -15.30
CA ILE A 71 -20.93 4.42 -14.71
C ILE A 71 -20.01 4.65 -13.51
N ILE A 72 -19.06 5.57 -13.65
CA ILE A 72 -18.18 6.02 -12.57
C ILE A 72 -18.97 6.89 -11.59
N ARG A 73 -18.66 6.76 -10.30
CA ARG A 73 -19.22 7.59 -9.23
C ARG A 73 -18.98 9.08 -9.46
N SER A 74 -19.96 9.90 -9.06
CA SER A 74 -19.98 11.34 -9.40
C SER A 74 -18.89 12.17 -8.72
N ASP A 75 -18.39 11.74 -7.57
CA ASP A 75 -17.35 12.39 -6.76
C ASP A 75 -15.93 11.88 -7.06
N TRP A 76 -15.75 11.03 -8.09
CA TRP A 76 -14.48 10.34 -8.36
C TRP A 76 -13.28 11.28 -8.46
N ASP A 77 -13.41 12.38 -9.19
CA ASP A 77 -12.31 13.33 -9.36
C ASP A 77 -11.87 13.99 -8.06
N ALA A 78 -12.78 14.12 -7.08
CA ALA A 78 -12.48 14.67 -5.76
C ALA A 78 -11.78 13.66 -4.84
N ILE A 79 -12.08 12.37 -4.99
CA ILE A 79 -11.61 11.34 -4.04
C ILE A 79 -10.47 10.46 -4.56
N LYS A 80 -10.20 10.43 -5.87
CA LYS A 80 -9.23 9.50 -6.49
C LYS A 80 -7.85 9.53 -5.84
N GLU A 81 -7.37 10.70 -5.44
CA GLU A 81 -6.07 10.82 -4.77
C GLU A 81 -6.10 10.23 -3.36
N GLN A 82 -7.20 10.41 -2.62
CA GLN A 82 -7.36 9.82 -1.29
C GLN A 82 -7.46 8.29 -1.37
N VAL A 83 -8.19 7.76 -2.35
CA VAL A 83 -8.30 6.31 -2.62
C VAL A 83 -6.90 5.74 -2.93
N MET A 84 -6.15 6.39 -3.81
CA MET A 84 -4.78 5.98 -4.15
C MET A 84 -3.86 6.06 -2.93
N TYR A 85 -3.93 7.15 -2.16
CA TYR A 85 -3.13 7.35 -0.95
C TYR A 85 -3.36 6.25 0.07
N ASN A 86 -4.62 5.92 0.37
CA ASN A 86 -4.97 4.88 1.34
C ASN A 86 -4.42 3.52 0.90
N ALA A 87 -4.57 3.18 -0.38
CA ALA A 87 -4.07 1.92 -0.94
C ALA A 87 -2.55 1.82 -0.90
N LEU A 88 -1.84 2.90 -1.27
CA LEU A 88 -0.38 2.98 -1.16
C LEU A 88 0.07 2.86 0.29
N ARG A 89 -0.57 3.60 1.19
CA ARG A 89 -0.28 3.55 2.62
C ARG A 89 -0.39 2.13 3.16
N CYS A 90 -1.50 1.44 2.87
CA CYS A 90 -1.66 0.02 3.24
C CYS A 90 -0.56 -0.85 2.63
N LYS A 91 -0.25 -0.70 1.34
CA LYS A 91 0.82 -1.46 0.67
C LYS A 91 2.16 -1.32 1.40
N PHE A 92 2.56 -0.11 1.77
CA PHE A 92 3.85 0.07 2.44
C PHE A 92 3.81 -0.37 3.91
N LEU A 93 2.71 -0.19 4.63
CA LEU A 93 2.60 -0.65 6.03
C LEU A 93 2.52 -2.19 6.15
N GLN A 94 1.89 -2.85 5.19
CA GLN A 94 1.63 -4.30 5.23
C GLN A 94 2.78 -5.14 4.65
N HIS A 95 3.81 -4.50 4.11
CA HIS A 95 4.96 -5.17 3.49
C HIS A 95 6.26 -4.58 4.06
N PRO A 96 6.82 -5.15 5.15
CA PRO A 96 7.97 -4.57 5.85
C PRO A 96 9.18 -4.32 4.96
N LYS A 97 9.44 -5.21 3.99
CA LYS A 97 10.50 -5.01 3.00
C LYS A 97 10.27 -3.75 2.16
N LEU A 98 9.04 -3.51 1.71
CA LEU A 98 8.70 -2.36 0.88
C LEU A 98 8.73 -1.07 1.71
N LEU A 99 8.27 -1.12 2.95
CA LEU A 99 8.40 -0.02 3.91
C LEU A 99 9.86 0.43 4.01
N LYS A 100 10.76 -0.53 4.26
CA LYS A 100 12.20 -0.29 4.35
C LYS A 100 12.72 0.38 3.08
N GLU A 101 12.45 -0.21 1.91
CA GLU A 101 12.91 0.33 0.63
C GLU A 101 12.36 1.75 0.37
N LEU A 102 11.11 2.04 0.74
CA LEU A 102 10.54 3.39 0.65
C LEU A 102 11.29 4.37 1.57
N LEU A 103 11.56 3.98 2.82
CA LEU A 103 12.27 4.85 3.76
C LEU A 103 13.72 5.10 3.34
N LEU A 104 14.40 4.10 2.76
CA LEU A 104 15.76 4.20 2.21
C LEU A 104 15.87 5.14 1.00
N THR A 105 14.76 5.57 0.40
CA THR A 105 14.80 6.62 -0.62
C THR A 105 15.14 8.01 -0.06
N GLU A 106 15.19 8.17 1.27
CA GLU A 106 15.59 9.44 1.92
C GLU A 106 14.76 10.62 1.38
N ASP A 107 15.40 11.71 0.98
CA ASP A 107 14.73 12.89 0.41
C ASP A 107 14.73 12.87 -1.12
N SER A 108 14.90 11.69 -1.72
CA SER A 108 14.86 11.55 -3.17
C SER A 108 13.47 11.86 -3.72
N LEU A 109 13.42 12.51 -4.88
CA LEU A 109 12.21 12.66 -5.66
C LEU A 109 11.84 11.31 -6.28
N ILE A 110 10.63 10.84 -6.01
CA ILE A 110 10.08 9.62 -6.60
C ILE A 110 9.23 10.03 -7.79
N ILE A 111 9.52 9.49 -8.97
CA ILE A 111 8.93 9.91 -10.24
C ILE A 111 8.43 8.67 -11.00
N GLU A 112 7.12 8.62 -11.27
CA GLU A 112 6.56 7.66 -12.22
C GLU A 112 6.85 8.16 -13.64
N HIS A 113 7.84 7.57 -14.29
CA HIS A 113 8.39 8.06 -15.55
C HIS A 113 7.74 7.37 -16.76
N THR A 114 6.78 8.02 -17.40
CA THR A 114 5.96 7.42 -18.46
C THR A 114 5.42 8.47 -19.42
N GLU A 115 5.52 8.19 -20.72
CA GLU A 115 4.90 8.99 -21.79
C GLU A 115 3.37 8.80 -21.88
N ASN A 116 2.84 7.77 -21.20
CA ASN A 116 1.45 7.35 -21.35
C ASN A 116 0.48 8.00 -20.34
N ASP A 117 0.97 8.74 -19.33
CA ASP A 117 0.13 9.33 -18.28
C ASP A 117 0.73 10.66 -17.77
N ASN A 118 0.02 11.76 -18.05
CA ASN A 118 0.41 13.11 -17.62
C ASN A 118 -0.16 13.51 -16.24
N TYR A 119 -1.04 12.70 -15.65
CA TYR A 119 -1.62 12.98 -14.34
C TYR A 119 -0.88 12.22 -13.24
N TRP A 120 -0.84 10.88 -13.33
CA TRP A 120 -0.16 10.06 -12.33
C TRP A 120 1.35 10.06 -12.53
N GLY A 121 1.79 10.05 -13.80
CA GLY A 121 3.19 10.14 -14.21
C GLY A 121 3.65 11.54 -14.59
N ASP A 122 4.91 11.61 -15.01
CA ASP A 122 5.61 12.84 -15.42
C ASP A 122 5.47 13.15 -16.93
N GLY A 123 4.74 12.35 -17.68
CA GLY A 123 4.58 12.55 -19.13
C GLY A 123 5.81 12.19 -19.97
N GLY A 124 6.88 11.64 -19.38
CA GLY A 124 8.13 11.28 -20.04
C GLY A 124 9.07 12.45 -20.32
N ASP A 125 8.53 13.66 -20.51
CA ASP A 125 9.28 14.90 -20.67
C ASP A 125 9.37 15.75 -19.38
N GLY A 126 8.72 15.30 -18.30
CA GLY A 126 8.67 15.98 -17.02
C GLY A 126 7.55 17.03 -16.90
N THR A 127 6.68 17.19 -17.91
CA THR A 127 5.57 18.14 -17.88
C THR A 127 4.32 17.62 -17.16
N GLY A 128 4.24 16.30 -16.95
CA GLY A 128 3.17 15.66 -16.20
C GLY A 128 3.21 15.99 -14.70
N LYS A 129 2.10 15.74 -14.03
CA LYS A 129 1.92 16.15 -12.61
C LYS A 129 2.64 15.24 -11.62
N ASN A 130 3.06 14.04 -12.03
CA ASN A 130 3.68 13.03 -11.17
C ASN A 130 2.93 12.82 -9.83
N ARG A 131 1.59 12.79 -9.87
CA ARG A 131 0.79 12.68 -8.64
C ARG A 131 1.08 11.38 -7.89
N LEU A 132 1.41 10.29 -8.60
CA LEU A 132 1.75 9.03 -7.94
C LEU A 132 3.03 9.16 -7.12
N GLY A 133 4.08 9.73 -7.71
CA GLY A 133 5.33 10.03 -7.01
C GLY A 133 5.13 10.94 -5.81
N VAL A 134 4.30 11.98 -5.94
CA VAL A 134 3.94 12.87 -4.82
C VAL A 134 3.27 12.11 -3.69
N LEU A 135 2.29 11.24 -3.99
CA LEU A 135 1.61 10.44 -2.97
C LEU A 135 2.57 9.46 -2.27
N LEU A 136 3.48 8.82 -3.01
CA LEU A 136 4.52 7.96 -2.43
C LEU A 136 5.42 8.72 -1.45
N MET A 137 5.83 9.94 -1.81
CA MET A 137 6.62 10.81 -0.93
C MET A 137 5.81 11.28 0.30
N ASN A 138 4.50 11.50 0.16
CA ASN A 138 3.62 11.81 1.29
C ASN A 138 3.52 10.62 2.25
N VAL A 139 3.29 9.40 1.74
CA VAL A 139 3.28 8.17 2.54
C VAL A 139 4.62 7.99 3.27
N ARG A 140 5.75 8.18 2.56
CA ARG A 140 7.10 8.15 3.16
C ARG A 140 7.23 9.14 4.32
N SER A 141 6.76 10.37 4.12
CA SER A 141 6.83 11.43 5.12
C SER A 141 5.93 11.16 6.32
N GLU A 142 4.77 10.53 6.11
CA GLU A 142 3.90 10.09 7.20
C GLU A 142 4.59 9.02 8.05
N ILE A 143 5.08 7.96 7.41
CA ILE A 143 5.71 6.82 8.08
C ILE A 143 6.93 7.27 8.91
N ARG A 144 7.77 8.17 8.38
CA ARG A 144 8.95 8.71 9.09
C ARG A 144 8.63 9.43 10.40
N LYS A 145 7.41 9.93 10.59
CA LYS A 145 7.04 10.59 11.86
C LYS A 145 6.97 9.60 13.02
N HIS A 146 6.76 8.31 12.71
CA HIS A 146 6.53 7.26 13.69
C HIS A 146 7.63 6.19 13.67
N ILE A 147 8.38 6.08 12.57
CA ILE A 147 9.43 5.10 12.38
C ILE A 147 10.79 5.78 12.19
N ASP A 148 11.69 5.55 13.14
CA ASP A 148 13.07 6.01 13.19
C ASP A 148 14.07 4.97 12.65
N ASP A 149 13.68 3.69 12.62
CA ASP A 149 14.47 2.59 12.08
C ASP A 149 13.76 1.96 10.87
N PRO A 150 14.33 2.05 9.64
CA PRO A 150 13.74 1.43 8.45
C PRO A 150 13.58 -0.09 8.51
N SER A 151 14.25 -0.77 9.43
CA SER A 151 14.11 -2.22 9.65
C SER A 151 12.99 -2.58 10.62
N MET A 152 12.36 -1.57 11.25
CA MET A 152 11.24 -1.77 12.17
C MET A 152 10.05 -2.42 11.48
N ILE A 153 9.54 -3.49 12.08
CA ILE A 153 8.27 -4.08 11.71
C ILE A 153 7.21 -3.54 12.66
N LEU A 154 6.16 -2.95 12.11
CA LEU A 154 5.06 -2.37 12.88
C LEU A 154 4.20 -3.47 13.51
N PRO A 155 3.52 -3.19 14.63
CA PRO A 155 2.64 -4.17 15.21
C PRO A 155 1.43 -4.45 14.30
N PRO A 156 0.84 -5.66 14.37
CA PRO A 156 -0.29 -6.09 13.54
C PRO A 156 -1.46 -5.10 13.52
N TRP A 157 -1.83 -4.51 14.67
CA TRP A 157 -2.93 -3.55 14.77
C TRP A 157 -2.68 -2.21 14.09
N ILE A 158 -1.42 -1.87 13.75
CA ILE A 158 -1.11 -0.68 12.95
C ILE A 158 -1.12 -1.01 11.46
N ALA A 159 -0.57 -2.17 11.07
CA ALA A 159 -0.51 -2.58 9.66
C ALA A 159 -1.87 -3.06 9.12
N PHE A 160 -2.69 -3.68 9.97
CA PHE A 160 -4.00 -4.25 9.66
C PHE A 160 -5.03 -3.83 10.71
N PRO A 161 -5.37 -2.52 10.78
CA PRO A 161 -6.19 -1.97 11.88
C PRO A 161 -7.63 -2.48 11.90
N THR A 162 -8.10 -3.10 10.82
CA THR A 162 -9.48 -3.62 10.71
C THR A 162 -9.57 -5.13 10.96
N ILE A 163 -8.45 -5.80 11.27
CA ILE A 163 -8.41 -7.24 11.49
C ILE A 163 -8.32 -7.54 12.98
N ASP A 164 -9.26 -8.36 13.44
CA ASP A 164 -9.31 -8.85 14.83
C ASP A 164 -8.13 -9.78 15.14
N GLN A 165 -7.62 -9.76 16.37
CA GLN A 165 -6.50 -10.62 16.80
C GLN A 165 -6.79 -12.12 16.58
N LEU A 166 -8.06 -12.55 16.69
CA LEU A 166 -8.46 -13.95 16.57
C LEU A 166 -8.88 -14.35 15.14
N ASP A 167 -8.81 -13.43 14.17
CA ASP A 167 -9.20 -13.71 12.79
C ASP A 167 -8.31 -14.78 12.14
N MET A 168 -8.91 -15.62 11.30
CA MET A 168 -8.20 -16.64 10.52
C MET A 168 -7.15 -16.05 9.58
N PHE A 169 -7.26 -14.76 9.23
CA PHE A 169 -6.28 -14.00 8.48
C PHE A 169 -4.84 -14.20 9.00
N TRP A 170 -4.65 -14.23 10.32
CA TRP A 170 -3.33 -14.41 10.94
C TRP A 170 -2.76 -15.82 10.84
N ARG A 171 -3.55 -16.78 10.35
CA ARG A 171 -3.19 -18.20 10.24
C ARG A 171 -2.99 -18.65 8.80
N MET A 172 -3.08 -17.75 7.82
CA MET A 172 -2.84 -18.09 6.42
C MET A 172 -2.41 -16.91 5.56
N GLY A 173 -1.47 -17.17 4.66
CA GLY A 173 -1.09 -16.23 3.60
C GLY A 173 -0.51 -14.92 4.14
N LEU A 174 -1.00 -13.78 3.65
CA LEU A 174 -0.43 -12.45 3.96
C LEU A 174 -0.39 -12.15 5.47
N GLY A 175 -1.44 -12.51 6.21
CA GLY A 175 -1.51 -12.23 7.64
C GLY A 175 -0.53 -13.08 8.45
N GLU A 176 -0.47 -14.38 8.18
CA GLU A 176 0.52 -15.29 8.76
C GLU A 176 1.96 -14.84 8.46
N ASP A 177 2.27 -14.55 7.19
CA ASP A 177 3.58 -14.09 6.77
C ASP A 177 4.00 -12.81 7.50
N TYR A 178 3.07 -11.86 7.65
CA TYR A 178 3.33 -10.61 8.37
C TYR A 178 3.52 -10.86 9.87
N PHE A 179 2.63 -11.63 10.50
CA PHE A 179 2.66 -11.92 11.93
C PHE A 179 3.96 -12.62 12.31
N MET A 180 4.38 -13.61 11.52
CA MET A 180 5.65 -14.33 11.72
C MET A 180 6.86 -13.39 11.64
N GLN A 181 6.89 -12.48 10.65
CA GLN A 181 7.96 -11.48 10.56
C GLN A 181 7.96 -10.55 11.77
N TRP A 182 6.79 -10.08 12.20
CA TRP A 182 6.66 -9.22 13.37
C TRP A 182 7.14 -9.90 14.65
N VAL A 183 6.75 -11.15 14.91
CA VAL A 183 7.23 -11.93 16.07
C VAL A 183 8.75 -12.10 16.03
N GLN A 184 9.33 -12.45 14.87
CA GLN A 184 10.78 -12.57 14.72
C GLN A 184 11.51 -11.24 14.99
N TYR A 185 10.96 -10.12 14.52
CA TYR A 185 11.49 -8.80 14.80
C TYR A 185 11.40 -8.47 16.29
N LEU A 186 10.24 -8.71 16.92
CA LEU A 186 10.03 -8.48 18.35
C LEU A 186 11.03 -9.27 19.22
N LEU A 187 11.28 -10.55 18.89
CA LEU A 187 12.23 -11.40 19.61
C LEU A 187 13.69 -10.96 19.43
N SER A 188 14.01 -10.24 18.36
CA SER A 188 15.37 -9.78 18.05
C SER A 188 15.65 -8.33 18.45
N THR A 189 14.67 -7.62 19.00
CA THR A 189 14.78 -6.22 19.40
C THR A 189 14.62 -6.03 20.92
N ASP A 190 14.80 -4.80 21.40
CA ASP A 190 14.49 -4.44 22.78
C ASP A 190 12.97 -4.41 22.97
N GLN A 191 12.42 -5.53 23.46
CA GLN A 191 10.98 -5.70 23.66
C GLN A 191 10.40 -4.65 24.59
N LYS A 192 11.13 -4.23 25.64
CA LYS A 192 10.61 -3.23 26.59
C LYS A 192 10.41 -1.90 25.87
N LYS A 193 11.44 -1.44 25.14
CA LYS A 193 11.36 -0.21 24.34
C LYS A 193 10.28 -0.31 23.25
N TYR A 194 10.14 -1.48 22.63
CA TYR A 194 9.13 -1.71 21.59
C TYR A 194 7.71 -1.61 22.15
N ARG A 195 7.43 -2.29 23.27
CA ARG A 195 6.13 -2.25 23.97
C ARG A 195 5.79 -0.84 24.46
N GLU A 196 6.77 -0.09 24.97
CA GLU A 196 6.59 1.32 25.35
C GLU A 196 6.24 2.21 24.15
N LYS A 197 6.84 1.96 22.98
CA LYS A 197 6.58 2.70 21.75
C LYS A 197 5.22 2.35 21.13
N PHE A 198 4.82 1.08 21.24
CA PHE A 198 3.60 0.53 20.66
C PHE A 198 2.80 -0.22 21.73
N PRO A 199 2.06 0.50 22.60
CA PRO A 199 1.20 -0.13 23.59
C PRO A 199 0.10 -0.95 22.91
N GLU A 200 -0.29 -2.05 23.53
CA GLU A 200 -1.41 -2.88 23.09
C GLU A 200 -2.71 -2.07 23.17
N PRO A 201 -3.49 -2.00 22.08
CA PRO A 201 -4.89 -1.61 22.19
C PRO A 201 -5.68 -2.73 22.88
N GLN A 202 -6.89 -2.41 23.35
CA GLN A 202 -7.74 -3.34 24.11
C GLN A 202 -8.02 -4.64 23.34
N GLU A 203 -8.19 -4.54 22.02
CA GLU A 203 -8.48 -5.66 21.13
C GLU A 203 -7.27 -6.59 20.91
N TRP A 204 -6.09 -6.19 21.39
CA TRP A 204 -4.82 -6.90 21.26
C TRP A 204 -4.17 -7.20 22.62
N GLU A 205 -4.94 -7.15 23.71
CA GLU A 205 -4.43 -7.37 25.07
C GLU A 205 -3.79 -8.75 25.23
N GLY A 206 -2.56 -8.77 25.75
CA GLY A 206 -1.80 -9.99 26.02
C GLY A 206 -1.04 -10.55 24.80
N VAL A 207 -1.14 -9.93 23.62
CA VAL A 207 -0.45 -10.43 22.41
C VAL A 207 1.07 -10.46 22.56
N TYR A 208 1.65 -9.58 23.39
CA TYR A 208 3.10 -9.63 23.64
C TYR A 208 3.53 -10.75 24.60
N ASP A 209 2.59 -11.39 25.30
CA ASP A 209 2.87 -12.41 26.32
C ASP A 209 2.56 -13.84 25.83
N GLU A 210 1.96 -13.98 24.64
CA GLU A 210 1.75 -15.25 23.91
C GLU A 210 3.02 -15.73 23.17
#